data_AF-A0A3D8IZU9-F1
#
_entry.id   AF-A0A3D8IZU9-F1
#
_cell.length_a   1.000
_cell.length_b   1.000
_cell.length_c   1.000
_cell.angle_alpha   90.00
_cell.angle_beta   90.00
_cell.angle_gamma   90.00
#
_symmetry.space_group_name_H-M   'P 1'
#
loop_
_entity.id
_entity.type
_entity.pdbx_description
1 polymer ?
#
loop_
_entity_poly.entity_id
_entity_poly.type
_entity_poly.pdbx_seq_one_letter_code
_entity_poly.pdbx_strand_id
1 'polypeptide(L)'
;MRKIALALLAGLSLGFADNYGIIEAVNNNDKTIVVNQTTIKILPYTKIEEEACGSGWDTPKKFADLKVGQVVEVDFMGAENNVLVAKEIEIQCANRAY
;
A
#
# COMPACT_ATOMS: atom_id res chain seq x y z
N MET A 1 -39.09 -5.74 32.80
CA MET A 1 -38.05 -6.68 32.34
C MET A 1 -38.29 -7.03 30.89
N ARG A 2 -37.44 -6.57 29.96
CA ARG A 2 -37.23 -7.20 28.63
C ARG A 2 -36.04 -6.54 27.92
N LYS A 3 -34.91 -7.25 28.02
CA LYS A 3 -33.83 -7.45 27.05
C LYS A 3 -33.22 -6.19 26.41
N ILE A 4 -32.12 -5.76 27.02
CA ILE A 4 -31.09 -4.87 26.45
C ILE A 4 -30.56 -5.52 25.17
N ALA A 5 -30.70 -4.84 24.03
CA ALA A 5 -30.05 -5.23 22.79
C ALA A 5 -28.57 -4.82 22.86
N LEU A 6 -27.71 -5.79 23.15
CA LEU A 6 -26.26 -5.65 23.06
C LEU A 6 -25.88 -5.66 21.57
N ALA A 7 -25.75 -4.48 20.98
CA ALA A 7 -25.17 -4.34 19.65
C ALA A 7 -23.64 -4.55 19.77
N LEU A 8 -23.17 -5.70 19.30
CA LEU A 8 -21.75 -5.98 19.11
C LEU A 8 -21.16 -4.94 18.15
N LEU A 9 -20.42 -3.98 18.68
CA LEU A 9 -19.37 -3.28 17.94
C LEU A 9 -18.23 -4.28 17.74
N ALA A 10 -18.36 -5.12 16.71
CA ALA A 10 -17.26 -5.94 16.23
C ALA A 10 -16.15 -4.99 15.74
N GLY A 11 -15.00 -5.06 16.40
CA GLY A 11 -13.90 -4.14 16.24
C GLY A 11 -13.37 -4.07 14.82
N LEU A 12 -13.24 -2.84 14.31
CA LEU A 12 -12.27 -2.51 13.28
C LEU A 12 -10.91 -2.39 13.96
N SER A 13 -10.30 -3.54 14.26
CA SER A 13 -8.86 -3.59 14.47
C SER A 13 -8.20 -3.43 13.09
N LEU A 14 -8.02 -2.19 12.65
CA LEU A 14 -7.05 -1.86 11.61
C LEU A 14 -5.66 -1.95 12.25
N GLY A 15 -5.20 -3.19 12.42
CA GLY A 15 -3.78 -3.43 12.64
C GLY A 15 -3.07 -3.03 11.35
N PHE A 16 -2.35 -1.91 11.36
CA PHE A 16 -1.40 -1.58 10.32
C PHE A 16 -0.19 -2.52 10.49
N ALA A 17 -0.37 -3.78 10.09
CA ALA A 17 0.75 -4.63 9.76
C ALA A 17 1.41 -4.06 8.49
N ASP A 18 2.71 -4.28 8.32
CA ASP A 18 3.43 -3.93 7.10
C ASP A 18 2.63 -4.39 5.87
N ASN A 19 2.20 -3.44 5.03
CA ASN A 19 1.19 -3.73 4.00
C ASN A 19 1.87 -4.22 2.73
N TYR A 20 2.22 -5.49 2.75
CA TYR A 20 2.72 -6.20 1.58
C TYR A 20 1.60 -6.58 0.62
N GLY A 21 1.84 -6.40 -0.68
CA GLY A 21 0.94 -6.90 -1.71
C GLY A 21 1.53 -6.82 -3.10
N ILE A 22 0.74 -7.24 -4.08
CA ILE A 22 1.09 -7.18 -5.50
C ILE A 22 0.33 -6.02 -6.15
N ILE A 23 0.99 -5.22 -6.98
CA ILE A 23 0.31 -4.22 -7.79
C ILE A 23 -0.56 -4.94 -8.83
N GLU A 24 -1.88 -4.79 -8.70
CA GLU A 24 -2.90 -5.36 -9.58
C GLU A 24 -3.23 -4.40 -10.75
N ALA A 25 -3.17 -3.09 -10.50
CA ALA A 25 -3.44 -2.06 -11.50
C ALA A 25 -2.66 -0.78 -11.21
N VAL A 26 -2.34 -0.02 -12.27
CA VAL A 26 -1.71 1.30 -12.19
C VAL A 26 -2.54 2.27 -13.04
N ASN A 27 -3.03 3.35 -12.44
CA ASN A 27 -3.73 4.42 -13.13
C ASN A 27 -2.89 5.70 -13.10
N ASN A 28 -2.27 6.01 -14.23
CA ASN A 28 -1.40 7.18 -14.35
C ASN A 28 -2.17 8.51 -14.38
N ASN A 29 -3.43 8.54 -14.79
CA ASN A 29 -4.20 9.78 -14.83
C ASN A 29 -4.57 10.21 -13.41
N ASP A 30 -5.04 9.26 -12.60
CA ASP A 30 -5.52 9.52 -11.24
C ASP A 30 -4.42 9.38 -10.18
N LYS A 31 -3.22 8.95 -10.59
CA LYS A 31 -2.05 8.68 -9.72
C LYS A 31 -2.42 7.73 -8.59
N THR A 32 -3.02 6.59 -8.98
CA THR A 32 -3.38 5.51 -8.06
C THR A 32 -2.79 4.18 -8.49
N ILE A 33 -2.61 3.31 -7.52
CA ILE A 33 -2.38 1.87 -7.74
C ILE A 33 -3.44 1.05 -7.00
N VAL A 34 -3.66 -0.18 -7.44
CA VAL A 34 -4.46 -1.15 -6.70
C VAL A 34 -3.51 -2.23 -6.17
N VAL A 35 -3.54 -2.46 -4.85
CA VAL A 35 -2.76 -3.49 -4.16
C VAL A 35 -3.71 -4.27 -3.26
N ASN A 36 -3.78 -5.59 -3.42
CA ASN A 36 -4.70 -6.47 -2.68
C ASN A 36 -6.16 -5.93 -2.70
N GLN A 37 -6.68 -5.63 -3.89
CA GLN A 37 -8.02 -5.03 -4.10
C GLN A 37 -8.24 -3.65 -3.45
N THR A 38 -7.21 -3.01 -2.90
CA THR A 38 -7.29 -1.70 -2.24
C THR A 38 -6.74 -0.62 -3.16
N THR A 39 -7.53 0.42 -3.41
CA THR A 39 -7.06 1.60 -4.16
C THR A 39 -6.23 2.50 -3.26
N ILE A 40 -5.02 2.81 -3.70
CA ILE A 40 -4.04 3.61 -2.97
C ILE A 40 -3.68 4.84 -3.82
N LYS A 41 -3.82 6.02 -3.22
CA LYS A 41 -3.46 7.31 -3.83
C LYS A 41 -1.98 7.60 -3.58
N ILE A 42 -1.31 8.04 -4.64
CA ILE A 42 0.10 8.43 -4.62
C ILE A 42 0.19 9.92 -4.90
N LEU A 43 0.90 10.65 -4.03
CA LEU A 43 1.03 12.10 -4.10
C LEU A 43 2.47 12.49 -4.45
N PRO A 44 2.73 13.74 -4.86
CA PRO A 44 4.07 14.17 -5.26
C PRO A 44 5.16 14.00 -4.19
N TYR A 45 4.78 13.91 -2.91
CA TYR A 45 5.68 13.71 -1.79
C TYR A 45 5.80 12.25 -1.34
N THR A 46 5.05 11.32 -1.95
CA THR A 46 5.17 9.89 -1.63
C THR A 46 6.58 9.43 -2.01
N LYS A 47 7.32 8.87 -1.04
CA LYS A 47 8.62 8.26 -1.30
C LYS A 47 8.40 6.96 -2.07
N ILE A 48 9.13 6.77 -3.16
CA ILE A 48 9.08 5.53 -3.94
C ILE A 48 10.51 5.07 -4.15
N GLU A 49 10.79 3.84 -3.76
CA GLU A 49 12.10 3.24 -3.93
C GLU A 49 11.99 1.76 -4.27
N GLU A 50 13.10 1.20 -4.72
CA GLU A 50 13.28 -0.22 -4.97
C GLU A 50 14.38 -0.72 -4.07
N GLU A 51 14.07 -1.78 -3.33
CA GLU A 51 14.97 -2.44 -2.40
C GLU A 51 16.30 -2.78 -3.11
N ALA A 52 17.42 -2.64 -2.39
CA ALA A 52 18.76 -2.79 -2.97
C ALA A 52 19.00 -4.11 -3.73
N CYS A 53 18.27 -5.18 -3.42
CA CYS A 53 18.42 -6.51 -4.03
C CYS A 53 19.88 -7.01 -4.13
N GLY A 54 20.70 -6.72 -3.12
CA GLY A 54 22.13 -7.07 -3.10
C GLY A 54 23.08 -5.96 -3.58
N SER A 55 22.57 -4.79 -3.95
CA SER A 55 23.34 -3.64 -4.48
C SER A 55 23.82 -2.66 -3.41
N GLY A 56 23.55 -2.93 -2.12
CA GLY A 56 24.01 -2.15 -0.97
C GLY A 56 23.11 -0.99 -0.54
N TRP A 57 22.33 -0.38 -1.44
CA TRP A 57 21.43 0.75 -1.13
C TRP A 57 20.15 0.68 -1.97
N ASP A 58 19.06 1.19 -1.41
CA ASP A 58 17.78 1.30 -2.11
C ASP A 58 17.86 2.37 -3.20
N THR A 59 17.16 2.11 -4.30
CA THR A 59 17.20 2.96 -5.50
C THR A 59 15.95 3.82 -5.55
N PRO A 60 16.07 5.17 -5.55
CA PRO A 60 14.92 6.05 -5.70
C PRO A 60 14.19 5.81 -7.04
N LYS A 61 12.87 5.78 -6.99
CA LYS A 61 11.98 5.58 -8.13
C LYS A 61 10.94 6.68 -8.24
N LYS A 62 10.14 6.62 -9.29
CA LYS A 62 9.01 7.52 -9.56
C LYS A 62 7.76 6.69 -9.80
N PHE A 63 6.61 7.35 -9.80
CA PHE A 63 5.33 6.70 -10.11
C PHE A 63 5.37 5.93 -11.45
N ALA A 64 6.08 6.45 -12.45
CA ALA A 64 6.22 5.81 -13.77
C ALA A 64 6.98 4.47 -13.74
N ASP A 65 7.72 4.20 -12.67
CA ASP A 65 8.45 2.95 -12.49
C ASP A 65 7.58 1.84 -11.86
N LEU A 66 6.41 2.20 -11.31
CA LEU A 66 5.43 1.25 -10.76
C LEU A 66 4.74 0.48 -11.88
N LYS A 67 4.69 -0.85 -11.75
CA LYS A 67 4.19 -1.77 -12.76
C LYS A 67 3.36 -2.87 -12.11
N VAL A 68 2.33 -3.30 -12.83
CA VAL A 68 1.52 -4.47 -12.47
C VAL A 68 2.43 -5.70 -12.29
N GLY A 69 2.19 -6.47 -11.23
CA GLY A 69 2.96 -7.65 -10.87
C GLY A 69 4.14 -7.40 -9.93
N GLN A 70 4.50 -6.14 -9.64
CA GLN A 70 5.50 -5.85 -8.61
C GLN A 70 4.96 -6.15 -7.22
N VAL A 71 5.79 -6.80 -6.39
CA VAL A 71 5.55 -6.87 -4.95
C VAL A 71 5.97 -5.55 -4.34
N VAL A 72 5.10 -4.96 -3.53
CA VAL A 72 5.35 -3.70 -2.84
C VAL A 72 5.01 -3.82 -1.37
N GLU A 73 5.76 -3.09 -0.56
CA GLU A 73 5.37 -2.69 0.79
C GLU A 73 4.83 -1.26 0.73
N VAL A 74 3.73 -1.00 1.42
CA VAL A 74 3.12 0.33 1.44
C VAL A 74 2.93 0.82 2.87
N ASP A 75 3.58 1.95 3.15
CA ASP A 75 3.33 2.74 4.34
C ASP A 75 2.29 3.81 4.04
N PHE A 76 1.30 3.94 4.93
CA PHE A 76 0.23 4.92 4.78
C PHE A 76 0.42 6.12 5.72
N MET A 77 0.10 7.32 5.25
CA MET A 77 0.03 8.52 6.11
C MET A 77 -1.40 8.86 6.55
N GLY A 78 -2.41 8.18 5.99
CA GLY A 78 -3.81 8.39 6.32
C GLY A 78 -4.72 8.07 5.14
N ALA A 79 -5.91 8.66 5.15
CA ALA A 79 -6.88 8.54 4.07
C ALA A 79 -7.45 9.92 3.71
N GLU A 80 -7.72 10.13 2.42
CA GLU A 80 -8.37 11.32 1.88
C GLU A 80 -9.59 10.88 1.07
N ASN A 81 -10.78 11.42 1.36
CA ASN A 81 -12.03 11.03 0.70
C ASN A 81 -12.27 9.50 0.69
N ASN A 82 -11.96 8.83 1.81
CA ASN A 82 -12.02 7.37 1.98
C ASN A 82 -11.05 6.55 1.10
N VAL A 83 -10.03 7.19 0.50
CA VAL A 83 -8.95 6.51 -0.23
C VAL A 83 -7.66 6.59 0.58
N LEU A 84 -6.96 5.46 0.75
CA LEU A 84 -5.69 5.43 1.46
C LEU A 84 -4.61 6.21 0.70
N VAL A 85 -3.79 6.95 1.43
CA VAL A 85 -2.71 7.78 0.85
C VAL A 85 -1.36 7.21 1.27
N ALA A 86 -0.55 6.84 0.28
CA ALA A 86 0.79 6.31 0.52
C ALA A 86 1.74 7.41 1.00
N LYS A 87 2.38 7.15 2.13
CA LYS A 87 3.58 7.85 2.59
C LYS A 87 4.79 7.38 1.80
N GLU A 88 4.91 6.07 1.67
CA GLU A 88 6.06 5.41 1.06
C GLU A 88 5.63 4.11 0.38
N ILE A 89 6.28 3.81 -0.74
CA ILE A 89 6.11 2.57 -1.50
C ILE A 89 7.50 2.01 -1.77
N GLU A 90 7.78 0.86 -1.20
CA GLU A 90 9.02 0.14 -1.45
C GLU A 90 8.73 -1.04 -2.39
N ILE A 91 9.32 -1.00 -3.59
CA ILE A 91 9.30 -2.11 -4.54
C ILE A 91 10.26 -3.17 -4.03
N GLN A 92 9.68 -4.32 -3.70
CA GLN A 92 10.40 -5.44 -3.14
C GLN A 92 11.12 -6.22 -4.23
N CYS A 93 12.22 -6.84 -3.87
CA CYS A 93 12.92 -7.73 -4.78
C CYS A 93 11.99 -8.87 -5.24
N ALA A 94 12.00 -9.17 -6.54
CA ALA A 94 11.21 -10.25 -7.14
C ALA A 94 11.49 -11.65 -6.55
N ASN A 95 12.55 -11.79 -5.75
CA ASN A 95 13.02 -13.03 -5.13
C ASN A 95 12.62 -13.16 -3.65
N ARG A 96 11.43 -12.68 -3.23
CA ARG A 96 10.84 -13.16 -1.97
C ARG A 96 10.32 -14.59 -2.19
N ALA A 97 11.30 -15.49 -2.21
CA ALA A 97 11.20 -16.94 -2.35
C ALA A 97 10.24 -17.50 -1.28
N TYR A 98 9.38 -18.46 -1.61
CA TYR A 98 9.74 -19.88 -1.48
C TYR A 98 11.21 -20.22 -1.75
#